data_AF-A0A9Q3I750-F1
#
_entry.id   AF-A0A9Q3I750-F1
#
_cell.length_a   1.000
_cell.length_b   1.000
_cell.length_c   1.000
_cell.angle_alpha   90.00
_cell.angle_beta   90.00
_cell.angle_gamma   90.00
#
_symmetry.space_group_name_H-M   'P 1'
#
loop_
_entity.id
_entity.type
_entity.pdbx_description
1 polymer ?
#
loop_
_entity_poly.entity_id
_entity_poly.type
_entity_poly.pdbx_seq_one_letter_code
_entity_poly.pdbx_strand_id
1 'polypeptide(L)'
;MKELEEDTVPDCQRANLVSVFLLLKVLGINDLIGIYCLDPPPGYTLVWSLDLLYALGAQNDRGELTKDGQRMAKCPIDAMWSKAIVEMEKHQCAKEVCSIVSILYADRAQLNFVQPGGDHFAILNVYDLCMITIVLR
;
A
#
# COMPACT_ATOMS: atom_id res chain seq x y z
N MET A 1 -18.55 -37.56 -1.27
CA MET A 1 -19.17 -36.22 -1.31
C MET A 1 -18.07 -35.28 -0.85
N LYS A 2 -17.53 -34.46 -1.75
CA LYS A 2 -16.46 -33.51 -1.37
C LYS A 2 -17.12 -32.52 -0.42
N GLU A 3 -16.80 -32.61 0.87
CA GLU A 3 -17.06 -31.54 1.82
C GLU A 3 -16.37 -30.31 1.24
N LEU A 4 -17.17 -29.32 0.81
CA LEU A 4 -16.63 -28.00 0.49
C LEU A 4 -16.00 -27.51 1.78
N GLU A 5 -14.74 -27.07 1.73
CA GLU A 5 -14.14 -26.34 2.85
C GLU A 5 -15.07 -25.14 3.12
N GLU A 6 -15.89 -25.26 4.17
CA GLU A 6 -16.72 -24.18 4.66
C GLU A 6 -15.78 -23.15 5.29
N ASP A 7 -15.94 -21.91 4.84
CA ASP A 7 -15.18 -20.69 5.14
C ASP A 7 -13.86 -20.48 4.37
N THR A 8 -13.95 -19.61 3.35
CA THR A 8 -12.81 -18.85 2.84
C THR A 8 -12.17 -18.07 3.98
N VAL A 9 -10.85 -18.21 4.15
CA VAL A 9 -10.07 -17.44 5.14
C VAL A 9 -10.43 -15.95 5.03
N PRO A 10 -10.76 -15.27 6.15
CA PRO A 10 -11.15 -13.87 6.15
C PRO A 10 -10.14 -12.97 5.46
N ASP A 11 -10.62 -11.95 4.73
CA ASP A 11 -9.75 -11.04 3.96
C ASP A 11 -8.73 -10.31 4.85
N CYS A 12 -9.06 -10.01 6.11
CA CYS A 12 -8.13 -9.41 7.06
C CYS A 12 -6.92 -10.31 7.37
N GLN A 13 -7.05 -11.62 7.25
CA GLN A 13 -5.97 -12.59 7.46
C GLN A 13 -5.16 -12.84 6.18
N ARG A 14 -5.69 -12.45 5.02
CA ARG A 14 -5.05 -12.64 3.70
C ARG A 14 -4.42 -11.36 3.14
N ALA A 15 -4.88 -10.19 3.56
CA ALA A 15 -4.48 -8.90 3.02
C ALA A 15 -3.14 -8.41 3.57
N ASN A 16 -2.42 -7.63 2.76
CA ASN A 16 -1.27 -6.86 3.22
C ASN A 16 -1.74 -5.75 4.17
N LEU A 17 -1.54 -5.95 5.48
CA LEU A 17 -1.96 -5.00 6.51
C LEU A 17 -1.17 -3.69 6.49
N VAL A 18 -0.03 -3.62 5.81
CA VAL A 18 0.86 -2.45 5.80
C VAL A 18 0.14 -1.22 5.25
N SER A 19 -0.53 -1.34 4.11
CA SER A 19 -1.28 -0.25 3.49
C SER A 19 -2.50 0.16 4.32
N VAL A 20 -3.17 -0.82 4.95
CA VAL A 20 -4.30 -0.58 5.85
C VAL A 20 -3.85 0.16 7.11
N PHE A 21 -2.72 -0.23 7.69
CA PHE A 21 -2.16 0.40 8.88
C PHE A 21 -1.71 1.83 8.61
N LEU A 22 -1.11 2.07 7.45
CA LEU A 22 -0.76 3.40 7.01
C LEU A 22 -2.00 4.31 6.93
N LEU A 23 -3.10 3.79 6.36
CA LEU A 23 -4.37 4.51 6.27
C LEU A 23 -4.98 4.77 7.65
N LEU A 24 -5.02 3.76 8.52
CA LEU A 24 -5.53 3.88 9.90
C LEU A 24 -4.74 4.91 10.70
N LYS A 25 -3.41 4.96 10.53
CA LYS A 25 -2.57 5.99 11.17
C LYS A 25 -2.85 7.39 10.66
N VAL A 26 -3.12 7.57 9.36
CA VAL A 26 -3.56 8.87 8.83
C VAL A 26 -4.91 9.30 9.39
N LEU A 27 -5.81 8.34 9.65
CA LEU A 27 -7.09 8.60 10.31
C LEU A 27 -6.95 8.92 11.81
N GLY A 28 -5.75 8.85 12.38
CA GLY A 28 -5.47 9.15 13.78
C GLY A 28 -5.67 7.96 14.73
N ILE A 29 -5.86 6.74 14.21
CA ILE A 29 -5.99 5.53 15.01
C ILE A 29 -4.59 5.01 15.32
N ASN A 30 -4.14 5.22 16.56
CA ASN A 30 -2.81 4.81 17.01
C ASN A 30 -2.80 3.42 17.66
N ASP A 31 -3.91 3.00 18.26
CA ASP A 31 -4.04 1.65 18.82
C ASP A 31 -4.43 0.67 17.70
N LEU A 32 -3.41 0.10 17.07
CA LEU A 32 -3.57 -0.87 15.99
C LEU A 32 -3.79 -2.30 16.51
N ILE A 33 -3.52 -2.54 17.80
CA ILE A 33 -3.62 -3.88 18.43
C ILE A 33 -5.04 -4.08 18.97
N GLY A 34 -5.68 -3.02 19.47
CA GLY A 34 -7.04 -3.05 19.99
C GLY A 34 -8.16 -2.80 18.96
N ILE A 35 -7.84 -2.70 17.66
CA ILE A 35 -8.88 -2.50 16.64
C ILE A 35 -9.81 -3.70 16.67
N TYR A 36 -11.11 -3.45 16.77
CA TYR A 36 -12.19 -4.44 16.66
C TYR A 36 -12.23 -5.03 15.24
N CYS A 37 -11.24 -5.85 14.89
CA CYS A 37 -11.36 -6.75 13.77
C CYS A 37 -12.24 -7.92 14.22
N LEU A 38 -13.26 -8.24 13.44
CA LEU A 38 -14.16 -9.38 13.73
C LEU A 38 -13.35 -10.68 13.86
N ASP A 39 -12.30 -10.82 13.06
CA ASP A 39 -11.30 -11.87 13.15
C ASP A 39 -9.90 -11.25 13.13
N PRO A 40 -9.22 -11.07 14.28
CA PRO A 40 -7.91 -10.43 14.29
C PRO A 40 -6.89 -11.28 13.50
N PRO A 41 -6.02 -10.63 12.70
CA PRO A 41 -4.92 -11.34 12.06
C PRO A 41 -3.93 -11.85 13.11
N PRO A 42 -3.12 -12.87 12.78
CA PRO A 42 -2.17 -13.42 13.72
C PRO A 42 -1.16 -12.35 14.16
N GLY A 43 -0.79 -12.36 15.45
CA GLY A 43 0.02 -11.29 16.06
C GLY A 43 1.37 -11.03 15.37
N TYR A 44 1.97 -12.06 14.77
CA TYR A 44 3.22 -11.90 14.02
C TYR A 44 3.04 -11.00 12.78
N THR A 45 1.90 -11.07 12.08
CA THR A 45 1.63 -10.24 10.89
C THR A 45 1.44 -8.78 11.28
N LEU A 46 0.82 -8.52 12.44
CA LEU A 46 0.69 -7.18 13.01
C LEU A 46 2.09 -6.57 13.25
N VAL A 47 2.94 -7.30 13.97
CA VAL A 47 4.31 -6.86 14.30
C VAL A 47 5.12 -6.66 13.02
N TRP A 48 5.09 -7.62 12.11
CA TRP A 48 5.80 -7.51 10.83
C TRP A 48 5.38 -6.29 10.01
N SER A 49 4.09 -5.97 9.99
CA SER A 49 3.58 -4.81 9.24
C SER A 49 4.05 -3.49 9.87
N LEU A 50 4.10 -3.42 11.20
CA LEU A 50 4.64 -2.27 11.92
C LEU A 50 6.15 -2.11 11.71
N ASP A 51 6.90 -3.21 11.77
CA ASP A 51 8.34 -3.24 11.50
C ASP A 51 8.63 -2.80 10.06
N LEU A 52 7.82 -3.24 9.10
CA LEU A 52 7.97 -2.82 7.71
C LEU A 52 7.69 -1.31 7.54
N LEU A 53 6.64 -0.78 8.16
CA LEU A 53 6.36 0.67 8.14
C LEU A 53 7.48 1.49 8.75
N TYR A 54 8.10 0.98 9.81
CA TYR A 54 9.29 1.58 10.41
C TYR A 54 10.49 1.52 9.46
N ALA A 55 10.78 0.36 8.85
CA ALA A 55 11.88 0.18 7.91
C ALA A 55 11.74 1.04 6.65
N LEU A 56 10.50 1.28 6.18
CA LEU A 56 10.20 2.18 5.06
C LEU A 56 10.33 3.67 5.44
N GLY A 57 10.48 3.99 6.73
CA GLY A 57 10.54 5.37 7.24
C GLY A 57 9.18 6.07 7.27
N ALA A 58 8.08 5.32 7.17
CA ALA A 58 6.73 5.87 7.28
C ALA A 58 6.39 6.27 8.72
N GLN A 59 7.04 5.63 9.71
CA GLN A 59 6.78 5.81 11.14
C GLN A 59 8.10 6.03 11.90
N ASN A 60 8.06 6.77 13.01
CA ASN A 60 9.20 6.99 13.91
C ASN A 60 9.25 5.96 15.07
N ASP A 61 10.30 6.02 15.90
CA ASP A 61 10.49 5.12 17.06
C ASP A 61 9.35 5.17 18.09
N ARG A 62 8.59 6.27 18.12
CA ARG A 62 7.44 6.48 19.02
C ARG A 62 6.12 5.97 18.45
N GLY A 63 6.15 5.54 17.20
CA GLY A 63 5.00 5.09 16.47
C GLY A 63 4.14 6.17 15.83
N GLU A 64 4.67 7.37 15.67
CA GLU A 64 3.99 8.48 14.99
C GLU A 64 4.35 8.48 13.50
N LEU A 65 3.41 8.94 12.68
CA LEU A 65 3.58 9.02 11.23
C LEU A 65 4.55 10.14 10.86
N THR A 66 5.53 9.86 10.00
CA THR A 66 6.49 10.85 9.50
C THR A 66 5.90 11.66 8.35
N LYS A 67 6.58 12.74 7.94
CA LYS A 67 6.20 13.51 6.73
C LYS A 67 6.21 12.63 5.48
N ASP A 68 7.17 11.72 5.37
CA ASP A 68 7.24 10.75 4.28
C ASP A 68 6.07 9.76 4.36
N GLY A 69 5.71 9.27 5.56
CA GLY A 69 4.55 8.41 5.78
C GLY A 69 3.23 9.07 5.37
N GLN A 70 3.05 10.36 5.69
CA GLN A 70 1.87 11.14 5.24
C GLN A 70 1.80 11.26 3.72
N ARG A 71 2.95 11.38 3.04
CA ARG A 71 3.00 11.40 1.58
C ARG A 71 2.67 10.03 1.00
N MET A 72 3.23 8.97 1.57
CA MET A 72 2.98 7.59 1.14
C MET A 72 1.50 7.22 1.24
N ALA A 73 0.79 7.72 2.25
CA ALA A 73 -0.62 7.44 2.45
C ALA A 73 -1.56 8.10 1.43
N LYS A 74 -1.09 9.14 0.72
CA LYS A 74 -1.85 9.76 -0.38
C LYS A 74 -1.81 8.93 -1.66
N CYS A 75 -0.85 8.01 -1.76
CA CYS A 75 -0.71 7.14 -2.91
C CYS A 75 -1.65 5.92 -2.76
N PRO A 76 -2.52 5.62 -3.73
CA PRO A 76 -3.40 4.45 -3.71
C PRO A 76 -2.68 3.16 -4.13
N ILE A 77 -1.38 3.06 -3.84
CA ILE A 77 -0.55 1.88 -4.15
C ILE A 77 0.07 1.36 -2.85
N ASP A 78 0.65 0.16 -2.93
CA ASP A 78 1.34 -0.46 -1.80
C ASP A 78 2.42 0.45 -1.21
N ALA A 79 2.53 0.50 0.11
CA ALA A 79 3.49 1.35 0.83
C ALA A 79 4.93 1.19 0.32
N MET A 80 5.34 -0.01 -0.11
CA MET A 80 6.68 -0.22 -0.66
C MET A 80 6.93 0.61 -1.93
N TRP A 81 5.96 0.63 -2.85
CA TRP A 81 6.04 1.41 -4.09
C TRP A 81 5.86 2.91 -3.82
N SER A 82 4.99 3.25 -2.87
CA SER A 82 4.81 4.63 -2.42
C SER A 82 6.12 5.24 -1.89
N LYS A 83 6.94 4.46 -1.17
CA LYS A 83 8.26 4.93 -0.72
C LYS A 83 9.20 5.20 -1.89
N ALA A 84 9.22 4.34 -2.90
CA ALA A 84 10.02 4.57 -4.11
C ALA A 84 9.63 5.88 -4.81
N ILE A 85 8.32 6.16 -4.92
CA ILE A 85 7.80 7.42 -5.49
C ILE A 85 8.20 8.64 -4.65
N VAL A 86 8.16 8.53 -3.32
CA VAL A 86 8.56 9.64 -2.45
C VAL A 86 10.06 9.91 -2.54
N GLU A 87 10.88 8.87 -2.68
CA GLU A 87 12.34 9.00 -2.68
C GLU A 87 12.93 9.39 -4.04
N MET A 88 12.30 9.00 -5.15
CA MET A 88 12.79 9.31 -6.51
C MET A 88 12.91 10.82 -6.77
N GLU A 89 12.12 11.64 -6.07
CA GLU A 89 12.20 13.09 -6.13
C GLU A 89 13.59 13.60 -5.67
N LYS A 90 14.16 12.99 -4.63
CA LYS A 90 15.50 13.33 -4.12
C LYS A 90 16.60 12.88 -5.08
N HIS A 91 16.36 11.82 -5.84
CA HIS A 91 17.31 11.22 -6.78
C HIS A 91 17.15 11.72 -8.23
N GLN A 92 16.19 12.63 -8.49
CA GLN A 92 15.89 13.18 -9.83
C GLN A 92 15.57 12.10 -10.89
N CYS A 93 15.09 10.93 -10.48
CA CYS A 93 14.79 9.77 -11.35
C CYS A 93 13.29 9.47 -11.43
N ALA A 94 12.47 10.52 -11.44
CA ALA A 94 11.01 10.39 -11.40
C ALA A 94 10.45 9.62 -12.60
N LYS A 95 10.99 9.83 -13.80
CA LYS A 95 10.47 9.23 -15.04
C LYS A 95 10.67 7.72 -15.05
N GLU A 96 11.84 7.26 -14.66
CA GLU A 96 12.24 5.85 -14.64
C GLU A 96 11.44 5.10 -13.59
N VAL A 97 11.35 5.65 -12.37
CA VAL A 97 10.65 5.01 -11.26
C VAL A 97 9.13 4.96 -11.51
N CYS A 98 8.52 6.05 -12.00
CA CYS A 98 7.11 6.02 -12.41
C CYS A 98 6.85 4.96 -13.47
N SER A 99 7.74 4.82 -14.47
CA SER A 99 7.56 3.82 -15.54
C SER A 99 7.60 2.39 -14.99
N ILE A 100 8.56 2.08 -14.11
CA ILE A 100 8.71 0.76 -13.49
C ILE A 100 7.49 0.45 -12.61
N VAL A 101 7.08 1.39 -11.76
CA VAL A 101 5.94 1.21 -10.84
C VAL A 101 4.64 1.00 -11.63
N SER A 102 4.41 1.77 -12.69
CA SER A 102 3.21 1.61 -13.53
C SER A 102 3.11 0.23 -14.18
N ILE A 103 4.23 -0.32 -14.67
CA ILE A 103 4.27 -1.66 -15.26
C ILE A 103 3.98 -2.72 -14.19
N LEU A 104 4.64 -2.63 -13.03
CA LEU A 104 4.47 -3.60 -11.94
C LEU A 104 3.06 -3.56 -11.33
N TYR A 105 2.44 -2.39 -11.31
CA TYR A 105 1.07 -2.24 -10.83
C TYR A 105 0.05 -2.82 -11.81
N ALA A 106 0.25 -2.61 -13.12
CA ALA A 106 -0.64 -3.16 -14.15
C ALA A 106 -0.66 -4.70 -14.13
N ASP A 107 0.49 -5.33 -13.93
CA ASP A 107 0.61 -6.80 -13.80
C ASP A 107 -0.18 -7.32 -12.57
N ARG A 108 -0.14 -6.61 -11.44
CA ARG A 108 -0.95 -6.95 -10.26
C ARG A 108 -2.44 -6.65 -10.44
N ALA A 109 -2.79 -5.63 -11.20
CA ALA A 109 -4.18 -5.23 -11.45
C ALA A 109 -4.93 -6.22 -12.37
N GLN A 110 -4.22 -7.00 -13.19
CA GLN A 110 -4.79 -8.08 -14.02
C GLN A 110 -5.59 -9.11 -13.22
N LEU A 111 -5.28 -9.30 -11.93
CA LEU A 111 -6.00 -10.24 -11.07
C LEU A 111 -7.38 -9.74 -10.63
N ASN A 112 -7.64 -8.43 -10.63
CA ASN A 112 -8.82 -7.83 -10.00
C ASN A 112 -9.72 -7.01 -10.94
N PHE A 113 -9.20 -6.46 -12.05
CA PHE A 113 -10.00 -5.61 -12.93
C PHE A 113 -9.67 -5.80 -14.42
N VAL A 114 -10.41 -6.68 -15.09
CA VAL A 114 -10.53 -6.67 -16.56
C VAL A 114 -11.49 -5.54 -16.93
N GLN A 115 -10.97 -4.31 -17.07
CA GLN A 115 -11.70 -3.23 -17.73
C GLN A 115 -11.78 -3.52 -19.24
N PRO A 116 -12.93 -3.31 -19.91
CA PRO A 116 -13.02 -3.43 -21.36
C PRO A 116 -12.31 -2.22 -21.99
N GLY A 117 -11.01 -2.36 -22.29
CA GLY A 117 -10.16 -1.28 -22.80
C GLY A 117 -8.66 -1.54 -22.72
N GLY A 118 -8.21 -2.49 -21.89
CA GLY A 118 -6.86 -3.06 -21.93
C GLY A 118 -5.85 -2.47 -20.93
N ASP A 119 -4.79 -3.26 -20.71
CA ASP A 119 -3.73 -3.06 -19.69
C ASP A 119 -2.97 -1.73 -19.85
N HIS A 120 -2.91 -1.18 -21.06
CA HIS A 120 -2.16 0.04 -21.36
C HIS A 120 -2.74 1.29 -20.68
N PHE A 121 -4.06 1.36 -20.51
CA PHE A 121 -4.69 2.48 -19.81
C PHE A 121 -4.45 2.40 -18.30
N ALA A 122 -4.30 1.21 -17.72
CA ALA A 122 -3.95 1.05 -16.31
C ALA A 122 -2.52 1.57 -16.05
N ILE A 123 -1.58 1.26 -16.94
CA ILE A 123 -0.21 1.80 -16.88
C ILE A 123 -0.23 3.32 -16.95
N LEU A 124 -1.00 3.91 -17.87
CA LEU A 124 -1.10 5.36 -18.02
C LEU A 124 -1.73 6.01 -16.78
N ASN A 125 -2.82 5.46 -16.25
CA ASN A 125 -3.50 6.00 -15.08
C ASN A 125 -2.59 6.00 -13.84
N VAL A 126 -1.82 4.93 -13.62
CA VAL A 126 -0.85 4.88 -12.51
C VAL A 126 0.29 5.87 -12.76
N TYR A 127 0.75 6.01 -14.00
CA TYR A 127 1.82 6.94 -14.34
C TYR A 127 1.39 8.39 -14.10
N ASP A 128 0.19 8.75 -14.55
CA ASP A 128 -0.41 10.07 -14.36
C ASP A 128 -0.67 10.35 -12.87
N LEU A 129 -1.15 9.36 -12.11
CA LEU A 129 -1.33 9.46 -10.67
C LEU A 129 0.00 9.67 -9.92
N CYS A 130 1.07 8.97 -10.32
CA CYS A 130 2.40 9.19 -9.77
C CYS A 130 2.86 10.63 -10.06
N MET A 131 2.67 11.09 -11.30
CA MET A 131 2.98 12.46 -11.70
C MET A 131 2.17 13.49 -10.92
N ILE A 132 0.86 13.31 -10.75
CA ILE A 132 -0.02 14.19 -9.98
C ILE A 132 0.42 14.26 -8.52
N THR A 133 0.83 13.15 -7.91
CA THR A 133 1.30 13.11 -6.53
C THR A 133 2.61 13.89 -6.32
N ILE A 134 3.44 13.99 -7.37
CA ILE A 134 4.66 14.82 -7.39
C ILE A 134 4.33 16.29 -7.67
N VAL A 135 3.39 16.55 -8.60
CA VAL A 135 3.05 17.88 -9.12
C VAL A 135 2.12 18.67 -8.20
N LEU A 136 1.24 18.01 -7.43
CA LEU A 136 0.38 18.64 -6.39
C LEU A 136 1.16 19.03 -5.12
N ARG A 137 2.39 19.51 -5.33
CA ARG A 137 3.19 20.19 -4.32
C ARG A 137 2.64 21.58 -4.02
#